data_AF-A0A2H8TI87-F1
#
_entry.id   AF-A0A2H8TI87-F1
#
_cell.length_a   1.000
_cell.length_b   1.000
_cell.length_c   1.000
_cell.angle_alpha   90.00
_cell.angle_beta   90.00
_cell.angle_gamma   90.00
#
_symmetry.space_group_name_H-M   'P 1'
#
loop_
_entity.id
_entity.type
_entity.pdbx_description
1 polymer ?
#
loop_
_entity_poly.entity_id
_entity_poly.type
_entity_poly.pdbx_seq_one_letter_code
_entity_poly.pdbx_strand_id
1 'polypeptide(L)'
;MSKLWDIPCVYVCENNGYGMGTSSERASASTEYYTRGDYIPGIWVDGMDVLAVREAARFAIDYCSSGKGPLVLETATYRYSGHSMSDPGTSYRTRDEIQEVRQTRDPITSFKEKIIGANLVSNDELKQIDKEIKAQIDDAVKKSKTDAEIPLSELAGDIYSKPLETTVRGVSPFQNLEHIRIGPAVNLN
;
A
#
# COMPACT_ATOMS: atom_id res chain seq x y z
N MET A 1 8.38 -18.28 11.32
CA MET A 1 7.69 -19.37 10.59
C MET A 1 8.13 -19.45 9.13
N SER A 2 8.01 -18.37 8.34
CA SER A 2 8.36 -18.39 6.91
C SER A 2 9.75 -18.96 6.60
N LYS A 3 10.77 -18.62 7.41
CA LYS A 3 12.11 -19.16 7.21
C LYS A 3 12.25 -20.66 7.50
N LEU A 4 11.56 -21.17 8.52
CA LEU A 4 11.62 -22.59 8.90
C LEU A 4 11.12 -23.51 7.78
N TRP A 5 10.17 -23.02 6.98
CA TRP A 5 9.55 -23.77 5.89
C TRP A 5 9.98 -23.28 4.50
N ASP A 6 10.97 -22.38 4.44
CA ASP A 6 11.41 -21.70 3.22
C ASP A 6 10.24 -21.22 2.34
N ILE A 7 9.25 -20.58 2.97
CA ILE A 7 8.08 -20.03 2.29
C ILE A 7 8.52 -18.94 1.31
N PRO A 8 8.06 -18.95 0.05
CA PRO A 8 8.37 -17.92 -0.93
C PRO A 8 7.60 -16.62 -0.60
N CYS A 9 8.13 -15.85 0.35
CA CYS A 9 7.49 -14.64 0.86
C CYS A 9 8.49 -13.47 0.89
N VAL A 10 8.13 -12.39 0.19
CA VAL A 10 8.84 -11.11 0.29
C VAL A 10 8.15 -10.26 1.35
N TYR A 11 8.86 -9.95 2.44
CA TYR A 11 8.41 -9.01 3.45
C TYR A 11 8.83 -7.60 3.05
N VAL A 12 7.87 -6.73 2.75
CA VAL A 12 8.16 -5.35 2.37
C VAL A 12 7.89 -4.41 3.55
N CYS A 13 8.89 -3.62 3.92
CA CYS A 13 8.77 -2.53 4.89
C CYS A 13 8.81 -1.19 4.14
N GLU A 14 7.66 -0.52 4.03
CA GLU A 14 7.59 0.85 3.53
C GLU A 14 7.98 1.84 4.64
N ASN A 15 9.28 2.06 4.78
CA ASN A 15 9.82 2.94 5.81
C ASN A 15 9.70 4.40 5.38
N ASN A 16 8.61 5.04 5.80
CA ASN A 16 8.39 6.49 5.59
C ASN A 16 8.90 7.37 6.74
N GLY A 17 9.62 6.79 7.72
CA GLY A 17 10.15 7.47 8.90
C GLY A 17 9.21 7.58 10.09
N TYR A 18 7.91 7.28 9.96
CA TYR A 18 6.92 7.52 11.01
C TYR A 18 5.80 6.46 11.08
N GLY A 19 5.60 5.87 12.26
CA GLY A 19 4.39 5.12 12.63
C GLY A 19 3.35 6.04 13.28
N MET A 20 2.31 6.43 12.54
CA MET A 20 1.37 7.49 12.93
C MET A 20 2.11 8.80 13.29
N GLY A 21 2.24 9.15 14.57
CA GLY A 21 3.01 10.32 15.04
C GLY A 21 4.36 9.98 15.66
N THR A 22 4.76 8.71 15.64
CA THR A 22 5.99 8.23 16.28
C THR A 22 7.08 8.02 15.24
N SER A 23 8.18 8.75 15.35
CA SER A 23 9.33 8.58 14.46
C SER A 23 10.01 7.21 14.67
N SER A 24 10.64 6.68 13.63
CA SER A 24 11.35 5.39 13.67
C SER A 24 12.36 5.31 14.82
N GLU A 25 13.12 6.39 15.06
CA GLU A 25 14.11 6.48 16.16
C GLU A 25 13.49 6.37 17.56
N ARG A 26 12.21 6.73 17.72
CA ARG A 26 11.50 6.59 19.00
C ARG A 26 10.78 5.26 19.15
N ALA A 27 10.48 4.59 18.04
CA ALA A 27 9.72 3.34 18.02
C ALA A 27 10.61 2.10 18.00
N SER A 28 11.83 2.20 17.46
CA SER A 28 12.72 1.07 17.20
C SER A 28 14.14 1.36 17.66
N ALA A 29 14.73 0.45 18.43
CA ALA A 29 16.14 0.53 18.82
C ALA A 29 17.11 0.33 17.64
N SER A 30 16.67 -0.35 16.58
CA SER A 30 17.35 -0.44 15.29
C SER A 30 16.38 -0.01 14.19
N THR A 31 16.74 1.08 13.51
CA THR A 31 15.96 1.68 12.41
C THR A 31 16.36 1.14 11.03
N GLU A 32 17.34 0.24 10.97
CA GLU A 32 17.70 -0.53 9.79
C GLU A 32 16.75 -1.73 9.63
N TYR A 33 15.52 -1.48 9.22
CA TYR A 33 14.45 -2.49 9.18
C TYR A 33 14.78 -3.70 8.31
N TYR A 34 15.56 -3.53 7.23
CA TYR A 34 16.02 -4.64 6.39
C TYR A 34 16.84 -5.69 7.18
N THR A 35 17.53 -5.30 8.26
CA THR A 35 18.35 -6.23 9.07
C THR A 35 17.54 -7.02 10.09
N ARG A 36 16.27 -6.65 10.31
CA ARG A 36 15.44 -7.17 11.42
C ARG A 36 14.91 -8.57 11.17
N GLY A 37 15.16 -9.12 9.98
CA GLY A 37 14.83 -10.50 9.62
C GLY A 37 15.67 -11.57 10.34
N ASP A 38 16.75 -11.17 11.01
CA ASP A 38 17.71 -12.07 11.68
C ASP A 38 18.28 -13.11 10.69
N TYR A 39 17.76 -14.34 10.70
CA TYR A 39 18.12 -15.38 9.73
C TYR A 39 17.58 -15.14 8.31
N ILE A 40 16.68 -14.17 8.13
CA ILE A 40 16.11 -13.80 6.83
C ILE A 40 16.95 -12.67 6.23
N PRO A 41 17.52 -12.85 5.02
CA PRO A 41 18.31 -11.81 4.38
C PRO A 41 17.47 -10.57 4.07
N GLY A 42 18.13 -9.41 4.11
CA GLY A 42 17.50 -8.11 3.92
C GLY A 42 18.16 -7.27 2.83
N ILE A 43 17.36 -6.48 2.13
CA ILE A 43 17.82 -5.48 1.15
C ILE A 43 17.21 -4.13 1.53
N TRP A 44 18.07 -3.11 1.64
CA TRP A 44 17.66 -1.72 1.70
C TRP A 44 17.58 -1.14 0.28
N VAL A 45 16.52 -0.38 0.00
CA VAL A 45 16.28 0.24 -1.30
C VAL A 45 15.83 1.68 -1.12
N ASP A 46 16.33 2.56 -1.97
CA ASP A 46 15.75 3.89 -2.11
C ASP A 46 14.33 3.78 -2.68
N GLY A 47 13.33 3.93 -1.81
CA GLY A 47 11.91 3.90 -2.17
C GLY A 47 11.44 5.12 -2.96
N MET A 48 12.31 6.11 -3.17
CA MET A 48 12.04 7.28 -4.01
C MET A 48 12.61 7.11 -5.44
N ASP A 49 13.28 6.00 -5.75
CA ASP A 49 13.71 5.65 -7.11
C ASP A 49 12.93 4.42 -7.63
N VAL A 50 11.96 4.65 -8.52
CA VAL A 50 11.11 3.60 -9.08
C VAL A 50 11.90 2.50 -9.80
N LEU A 51 13.07 2.81 -10.38
CA LEU A 51 13.90 1.81 -11.04
C LEU A 51 14.63 0.93 -10.01
N ALA A 52 15.12 1.53 -8.92
CA ALA A 52 15.72 0.79 -7.82
C ALA A 52 14.70 -0.16 -7.15
N VAL A 53 13.50 0.35 -6.87
CA VAL A 53 12.38 -0.46 -6.34
C VAL A 53 12.03 -1.60 -7.29
N ARG A 54 11.92 -1.33 -8.60
CA ARG A 54 11.61 -2.36 -9.60
C ARG A 54 12.66 -3.47 -9.62
N GLU A 55 13.95 -3.13 -9.68
CA GLU A 55 15.01 -4.14 -9.75
C GLU A 55 15.16 -4.92 -8.44
N ALA A 56 15.00 -4.27 -7.29
CA ALA A 56 15.04 -4.95 -6.01
C ALA A 56 13.83 -5.88 -5.82
N ALA A 57 12.64 -5.47 -6.25
CA ALA A 57 11.44 -6.33 -6.23
C ALA A 57 11.61 -7.53 -7.16
N ARG A 58 12.15 -7.35 -8.37
CA ARG A 58 12.48 -8.45 -9.29
C ARG A 58 13.43 -9.45 -8.64
N PHE A 59 14.54 -8.96 -8.09
CA PHE A 59 15.48 -9.81 -7.37
C PHE A 59 14.82 -10.57 -6.21
N ALA A 60 14.02 -9.88 -5.40
CA ALA A 60 13.36 -10.48 -4.24
C ALA A 60 12.38 -11.59 -4.63
N ILE A 61 11.61 -11.37 -5.69
CA ILE A 61 10.67 -12.36 -6.25
C ILE A 61 11.43 -13.56 -6.80
N ASP A 62 12.48 -13.34 -7.60
CA ASP A 62 13.31 -14.41 -8.16
C ASP A 62 14.01 -15.21 -7.05
N TYR A 63 14.51 -14.53 -6.01
CA TYR A 63 15.11 -15.15 -4.82
C TYR A 63 14.10 -16.08 -4.13
N CYS A 64 12.93 -15.57 -3.78
CA CYS A 64 11.91 -16.32 -3.04
C CYS A 64 11.35 -17.49 -3.87
N SER A 65 11.01 -17.23 -5.14
CA SER A 65 10.44 -18.24 -6.04
C SER A 65 11.44 -19.34 -6.43
N SER A 66 12.75 -19.08 -6.36
CA SER A 66 13.79 -20.10 -6.55
C SER A 66 13.99 -21.04 -5.35
N GLY A 67 13.12 -20.98 -4.33
CA GLY A 67 13.14 -21.87 -3.17
C GLY A 67 14.18 -21.51 -2.12
N LYS A 68 14.75 -20.30 -2.15
CA LYS A 68 15.74 -19.82 -1.16
C LYS A 68 15.10 -19.30 0.15
N GLY A 69 13.77 -19.45 0.26
CA GLY A 69 12.98 -18.98 1.37
C GLY A 69 12.67 -17.48 1.31
N PRO A 70 12.25 -16.87 2.43
CA PRO A 70 11.81 -15.49 2.45
C PRO A 70 12.94 -14.48 2.32
N LEU A 71 12.59 -13.23 2.02
CA LEU A 71 13.50 -12.08 1.97
C LEU A 71 12.82 -10.83 2.54
N VAL A 72 13.57 -9.98 3.24
CA VAL A 72 13.11 -8.66 3.70
C VAL A 72 13.55 -7.58 2.72
N LEU A 73 12.63 -6.72 2.32
CA LEU A 73 12.86 -5.57 1.47
C LEU A 73 12.43 -4.31 2.20
N GLU A 74 13.36 -3.45 2.60
CA GLU A 74 13.04 -2.12 3.12
C GLU A 74 13.06 -1.09 2.00
N THR A 75 11.92 -0.45 1.74
CA THR A 75 11.79 0.65 0.80
C THR A 75 11.76 1.97 1.57
N ALA A 76 12.90 2.65 1.62
CA ALA A 76 13.04 3.93 2.32
C ALA A 76 12.36 5.04 1.50
N THR A 77 11.18 5.46 1.93
CA THR A 77 10.31 6.39 1.21
C THR A 77 9.88 7.53 2.14
N TYR A 78 8.88 8.33 1.73
CA TYR A 78 8.34 9.40 2.55
C TYR A 78 6.87 9.66 2.26
N ARG A 79 6.07 9.91 3.31
CA ARG A 79 4.66 10.31 3.17
C ARG A 79 4.53 11.83 3.26
N TYR A 80 4.01 12.46 2.22
CA TYR A 80 3.88 13.92 2.21
C TYR A 80 2.70 14.44 3.03
N SER A 81 1.62 13.66 3.11
CA SER A 81 0.45 13.96 3.95
C SER A 81 0.65 13.37 5.35
N GLY A 82 -0.16 13.80 6.32
CA GLY A 82 -0.22 13.20 7.66
C GLY A 82 -0.71 11.74 7.62
N HIS A 83 -0.97 11.13 8.79
CA HIS A 83 -1.20 9.68 8.84
C HIS A 83 -2.52 9.28 8.19
N SER A 84 -3.51 10.15 8.32
CA SER A 84 -4.85 10.00 7.78
C SER A 84 -5.46 11.39 7.61
N MET A 85 -6.70 11.45 7.13
CA MET A 85 -7.45 12.71 7.07
C MET A 85 -7.67 13.36 8.46
N SER A 86 -7.63 12.59 9.54
CA SER A 86 -7.78 13.10 10.91
C SER A 86 -6.45 13.54 11.54
N ASP A 87 -5.32 13.25 10.91
CA ASP A 87 -3.98 13.64 11.38
C ASP A 87 -3.32 14.61 10.39
N PRO A 88 -3.21 15.91 10.72
CA PRO A 88 -2.57 16.91 9.86
C PRO A 88 -1.06 16.68 9.65
N GLY A 89 -0.41 15.92 10.53
CA GLY A 89 1.01 15.57 10.43
C GLY A 89 2.00 16.70 10.69
N THR A 90 1.59 17.78 11.36
CA THR A 90 2.44 18.95 11.69
C THR A 90 2.89 19.02 13.16
N SER A 91 2.42 18.11 14.01
CA SER A 91 2.74 18.11 15.45
C SER A 91 4.03 17.36 15.81
N TYR A 92 4.54 16.53 14.90
CA TYR A 92 5.66 15.61 15.15
C TYR A 92 6.75 15.66 14.06
N ARG A 93 6.63 16.58 13.09
CA ARG A 93 7.59 16.87 12.02
C ARG A 93 7.35 18.26 11.45
N THR A 94 8.35 18.83 10.78
CA THR A 94 8.27 20.20 10.27
C THR A 94 7.71 20.24 8.85
N ARG A 95 7.16 21.40 8.47
CA ARG A 95 6.77 21.64 7.06
C ARG A 95 7.99 21.70 6.15
N ASP A 96 9.10 22.20 6.67
CA ASP A 96 10.37 22.33 5.94
C ASP A 96 10.92 20.95 5.55
N GLU A 97 10.89 19.97 6.46
CA GLU A 97 11.27 18.57 6.16
C GLU A 97 10.43 17.99 5.01
N ILE A 98 9.11 18.15 5.08
CA ILE A 98 8.19 17.64 4.04
C ILE A 98 8.47 18.33 2.70
N GLN A 99 8.69 19.64 2.72
CA GLN A 99 8.95 20.44 1.53
C GLN A 99 10.30 20.07 0.89
N GLU A 100 11.35 19.91 1.70
CA GLU A 100 12.68 19.51 1.26
C GLU A 100 12.62 18.15 0.55
N VAL A 101 12.01 17.14 1.17
CA VAL A 101 11.89 15.81 0.56
C VAL A 101 11.07 15.87 -0.73
N ARG A 102 9.95 16.60 -0.75
CA ARG A 102 9.13 16.75 -1.96
C ARG A 102 9.87 17.47 -3.09
N GLN A 103 10.73 18.44 -2.78
CA GLN A 103 11.48 19.18 -3.80
C GLN A 103 12.68 18.40 -4.34
N THR A 104 13.33 17.61 -3.49
CA THR A 104 14.63 16.99 -3.82
C THR A 104 14.55 15.51 -4.15
N ARG A 105 13.51 14.80 -3.70
CA ARG A 105 13.42 13.34 -3.80
C ARG A 105 12.10 12.84 -4.38
N ASP A 106 11.25 13.68 -4.95
CA ASP A 106 9.96 13.21 -5.47
C ASP A 106 10.12 12.15 -6.57
N PRO A 107 9.54 10.94 -6.41
CA PRO A 107 9.79 9.82 -7.33
C PRO A 107 9.21 10.08 -8.73
N ILE A 108 8.11 10.83 -8.83
CA ILE A 108 7.48 11.18 -10.10
C ILE A 108 8.37 12.17 -10.85
N THR A 109 8.80 13.23 -10.16
CA THR A 109 9.66 14.27 -10.74
C THR A 109 11.01 13.69 -11.16
N SER A 110 11.67 12.95 -10.28
CA SER A 110 12.97 12.31 -10.58
C SER A 110 12.88 11.35 -11.76
N PHE A 111 11.85 10.50 -11.82
CA PHE A 111 11.70 9.57 -12.93
C PHE A 111 11.35 10.28 -14.24
N LYS A 112 10.48 11.30 -14.20
CA LYS A 112 10.15 12.15 -15.34
C LYS A 112 11.41 12.77 -15.96
N GLU A 113 12.29 13.35 -15.14
CA GLU A 113 13.53 13.94 -15.63
C GLU A 113 14.45 12.90 -16.28
N LYS A 114 14.58 11.71 -15.68
CA LYS A 114 15.36 10.60 -16.26
C LYS A 114 14.87 10.19 -17.64
N ILE A 115 13.56 9.99 -17.82
CA ILE A 115 13.00 9.51 -19.10
C ILE A 115 12.98 10.59 -20.19
N ILE A 116 12.81 11.87 -19.82
CA ILE A 116 12.96 13.00 -20.75
C ILE A 116 14.43 13.13 -21.17
N GLY A 117 15.36 13.09 -20.22
CA GLY A 117 16.80 13.17 -20.49
C GLY A 117 17.32 12.02 -21.35
N ALA A 118 16.67 10.85 -21.28
CA ALA A 118 16.94 9.70 -22.13
C ALA A 118 16.21 9.73 -23.49
N ASN A 119 15.47 10.80 -23.81
CA ASN A 119 14.65 10.95 -25.03
C ASN A 119 13.63 9.81 -25.23
N LEU A 120 13.13 9.23 -24.14
CA LEU A 120 12.12 8.16 -24.19
C LEU A 120 10.70 8.71 -24.29
N VAL A 121 10.51 9.97 -23.88
CA VAL A 121 9.22 10.66 -23.92
C VAL A 121 9.44 12.17 -24.01
N SER A 122 8.51 12.89 -24.64
CA SER A 122 8.45 14.34 -24.68
C SER A 122 7.62 14.94 -23.54
N ASN A 123 7.80 16.24 -23.29
CA ASN A 123 6.97 16.95 -22.31
C ASN A 123 5.49 16.98 -22.69
N ASP A 124 5.16 17.01 -23.99
CA ASP A 124 3.78 17.10 -24.44
C ASP A 124 3.05 15.76 -24.34
N GLU A 125 3.75 14.64 -24.55
CA GLU A 125 3.22 13.29 -24.25
C GLU A 125 2.89 13.13 -22.77
N LEU A 126 3.76 13.60 -21.86
CA LEU A 126 3.48 13.55 -20.42
C LEU A 126 2.28 14.41 -20.01
N LYS A 127 2.13 15.61 -20.59
CA LYS A 127 0.94 16.45 -20.35
C LYS A 127 -0.33 15.78 -20.85
N GLN A 128 -0.24 15.04 -21.97
CA GLN A 128 -1.37 14.30 -22.51
C GLN A 128 -1.76 13.16 -21.56
N ILE A 129 -0.79 12.43 -21.01
CA ILE A 129 -1.03 11.41 -19.97
C ILE A 129 -1.71 12.03 -18.73
N ASP A 130 -1.21 13.17 -18.23
CA ASP A 130 -1.80 13.86 -17.07
C ASP A 130 -3.28 14.22 -17.32
N LYS A 131 -3.61 14.69 -18.53
CA LYS A 131 -4.98 15.03 -18.93
C LYS A 131 -5.87 13.78 -18.99
N GLU A 132 -5.38 12.68 -19.55
CA GLU A 132 -6.11 11.42 -19.65
C GLU A 132 -6.39 10.83 -18.27
N ILE A 133 -5.38 10.77 -17.40
CA ILE A 133 -5.53 10.27 -16.02
C ILE A 133 -6.50 11.16 -15.25
N LYS A 134 -6.40 12.50 -15.39
CA LYS A 134 -7.35 13.40 -14.74
C LYS A 134 -8.80 13.12 -15.16
N ALA A 135 -9.04 12.93 -16.46
CA ALA A 135 -10.37 12.59 -16.95
C ALA A 135 -10.90 11.25 -16.39
N GLN A 136 -10.03 10.24 -16.29
CA GLN A 136 -10.39 8.94 -15.68
C GLN A 136 -10.74 9.08 -14.19
N ILE A 137 -9.95 9.86 -13.43
CA ILE A 137 -10.23 10.13 -12.01
C ILE A 137 -11.53 10.91 -11.84
N ASP A 138 -11.78 11.93 -12.67
CA ASP A 138 -13.01 12.72 -12.61
C ASP A 138 -14.26 11.84 -12.88
N ASP A 139 -14.18 10.92 -13.85
CA ASP A 139 -15.27 9.96 -14.12
C ASP A 139 -15.47 8.97 -12.96
N ALA A 140 -14.38 8.43 -12.40
CA ALA A 140 -14.43 7.54 -11.25
C ALA A 140 -15.04 8.22 -10.01
N VAL A 141 -14.68 9.48 -9.75
CA VAL A 141 -15.26 10.28 -8.66
C VAL A 141 -16.74 10.55 -8.91
N LYS A 142 -17.12 10.89 -10.15
CA LYS A 142 -18.53 11.09 -10.50
C LYS A 142 -19.34 9.83 -10.24
N LYS A 143 -18.88 8.69 -10.77
CA LYS A 143 -19.51 7.38 -10.55
C LYS A 143 -19.66 7.10 -9.06
N SER A 144 -18.57 7.23 -8.29
CA SER A 144 -18.56 6.95 -6.84
C SER A 144 -19.52 7.84 -6.03
N LYS A 145 -19.74 9.09 -6.45
CA LYS A 145 -20.67 10.01 -5.78
C LYS A 145 -22.13 9.79 -6.14
N THR A 146 -22.38 9.21 -7.31
CA THR A 146 -23.74 8.93 -7.81
C THR A 146 -24.18 7.50 -7.55
N ASP A 147 -23.25 6.63 -7.15
CA ASP A 147 -23.56 5.24 -6.87
C ASP A 147 -24.48 5.13 -5.66
N ALA A 148 -25.35 4.13 -5.68
CA ALA A 148 -26.29 3.93 -4.57
C ALA A 148 -25.54 3.40 -3.34
N GLU A 149 -25.99 3.81 -2.16
CA GLU A 149 -25.54 3.16 -0.93
C GLU A 149 -25.95 1.68 -0.94
N ILE A 150 -25.09 0.85 -0.36
CA ILE A 150 -25.38 -0.57 -0.18
C ILE A 150 -26.66 -0.72 0.67
N PRO A 151 -27.66 -1.51 0.22
CA PRO A 151 -28.92 -1.66 0.94
C PRO A 151 -28.71 -2.36 2.28
N LEU A 152 -29.58 -2.08 3.25
CA LEU A 152 -29.50 -2.67 4.60
C LEU A 152 -29.57 -4.21 4.60
N SER A 153 -30.17 -4.82 3.57
CA SER A 153 -30.20 -6.29 3.39
C SER A 153 -28.81 -6.90 3.26
N GLU A 154 -27.83 -6.14 2.77
CA GLU A 154 -26.45 -6.59 2.62
C GLU A 154 -25.63 -6.45 3.91
N LEU A 155 -26.18 -5.87 4.98
CA LEU A 155 -25.50 -5.72 6.27
C LEU A 155 -25.05 -7.07 6.86
N ALA A 156 -25.88 -8.10 6.70
CA ALA A 156 -25.57 -9.47 7.13
C ALA A 156 -24.97 -10.31 5.99
N GLY A 157 -24.52 -9.68 4.90
CA GLY A 157 -23.91 -10.36 3.78
C GLY A 157 -22.52 -10.92 4.11
N ASP A 158 -22.15 -12.03 3.47
CA ASP A 158 -20.77 -12.53 3.37
C ASP A 158 -20.04 -12.81 4.71
N ILE A 159 -20.76 -12.91 5.84
CA ILE A 159 -20.22 -13.37 7.14
C ILE A 159 -19.62 -14.78 7.08
N TYR A 160 -20.37 -15.73 6.51
CA TYR A 160 -19.91 -17.11 6.29
C TYR A 160 -20.12 -17.53 4.84
N SER A 161 -19.23 -18.35 4.31
CA SER A 161 -19.40 -18.88 2.95
C SER A 161 -20.42 -20.01 2.83
N LYS A 162 -20.58 -20.82 3.90
CA LYS A 162 -21.54 -21.94 4.00
C LYS A 162 -22.12 -21.94 5.42
N PRO A 163 -23.02 -20.99 5.74
CA PRO A 163 -23.56 -20.89 7.10
C PRO A 163 -24.38 -22.13 7.46
N LEU A 164 -24.26 -22.59 8.70
CA LEU A 164 -25.21 -23.55 9.28
C LEU A 164 -26.53 -22.87 9.67
N GLU A 165 -26.44 -21.62 10.12
CA GLU A 165 -27.56 -20.75 10.49
C GLU A 165 -27.59 -19.54 9.57
N THR A 166 -28.69 -19.37 8.83
CA THR A 166 -28.86 -18.26 7.88
C THR A 166 -29.45 -17.01 8.52
N THR A 167 -29.75 -17.04 9.82
CA THR A 167 -30.34 -15.91 10.54
C THR A 167 -29.32 -15.25 11.44
N VAL A 168 -29.18 -13.94 11.34
CA VAL A 168 -28.32 -13.11 12.19
C VAL A 168 -29.20 -12.23 13.07
N ARG A 169 -29.01 -12.32 14.39
CA ARG A 169 -29.75 -11.49 15.34
C ARG A 169 -29.44 -10.00 15.12
N GLY A 170 -30.48 -9.19 14.93
CA GLY A 170 -30.39 -7.74 14.79
C GLY A 170 -30.26 -7.00 16.13
N VAL A 171 -30.45 -5.68 16.09
CA VAL A 171 -30.30 -4.80 17.28
C VAL A 171 -31.40 -4.98 18.32
N SER A 172 -32.52 -5.62 17.96
CA SER A 172 -33.59 -5.99 18.89
C SER A 172 -33.85 -7.50 18.87
N PRO A 173 -34.39 -8.09 19.97
CA PRO A 173 -34.71 -9.52 20.02
C PRO A 173 -35.74 -9.99 18.98
N PHE A 174 -36.48 -9.07 18.37
CA PHE A 174 -37.54 -9.36 17.39
C PHE A 174 -37.11 -9.06 15.95
N GLN A 175 -35.89 -8.56 15.75
CA GLN A 175 -35.36 -8.23 14.45
C GLN A 175 -34.29 -9.25 14.08
N ASN A 176 -34.52 -9.94 12.97
CA ASN A 176 -33.59 -10.88 12.38
C ASN A 176 -33.15 -10.34 11.02
N LEU A 177 -31.86 -10.43 10.74
CA LEU A 177 -31.27 -10.19 9.43
C LEU A 177 -31.02 -11.54 8.75
N GLU A 178 -31.17 -11.57 7.45
CA GLU A 178 -30.86 -12.76 6.66
C GLU A 178 -29.39 -12.71 6.24
N HIS A 179 -28.63 -13.75 6.58
CA HIS A 179 -27.30 -13.95 6.02
C HIS A 179 -27.47 -14.29 4.54
N ILE A 180 -26.95 -13.40 3.70
CA ILE A 180 -26.96 -13.58 2.25
C ILE A 180 -25.53 -13.65 1.73
N ARG A 181 -25.37 -14.20 0.53
CA ARG A 181 -24.10 -14.19 -0.17
C ARG A 181 -24.18 -13.16 -1.29
N ILE A 182 -23.37 -12.11 -1.20
CA ILE A 182 -23.36 -11.00 -2.16
C ILE A 182 -22.25 -11.25 -3.17
N GLY A 183 -21.05 -11.57 -2.69
CA GLY A 183 -19.89 -11.85 -3.52
C GLY A 183 -19.58 -13.35 -3.72
N PRO A 184 -18.80 -13.69 -4.75
CA PRO A 184 -18.19 -15.01 -4.81
C PRO A 184 -17.23 -15.16 -3.62
N ALA A 185 -17.30 -16.30 -2.93
CA ALA A 185 -16.34 -16.56 -1.86
C ALA A 185 -15.03 -17.01 -2.49
N VAL A 186 -13.97 -16.29 -2.15
CA VAL A 186 -12.61 -16.57 -2.60
C VAL A 186 -12.07 -17.72 -1.75
N ASN A 187 -11.42 -18.71 -2.38
CA ASN A 187 -10.81 -19.88 -1.73
C ASN A 187 -11.80 -20.94 -1.19
N LEU A 188 -13.00 -21.05 -1.75
CA LEU A 188 -13.80 -22.27 -1.62
C LEU A 188 -13.21 -23.36 -2.54
N ASN A 189 -12.34 -24.19 -1.99
CA ASN A 189 -12.06 -25.50 -2.59
C ASN A 189 -13.17 -26.49 -2.23
#